data_AF-A0AAX6EY52-F1
#
_entry.id   AF-A0AAX6EY52-F1
#
_cell.length_a   1.000
_cell.length_b   1.000
_cell.length_c   1.000
_cell.angle_alpha   90.00
_cell.angle_beta   90.00
_cell.angle_gamma   90.00
#
_symmetry.space_group_name_H-M   'P 1'
#
loop_
_entity.id
_entity.type
_entity.pdbx_description
1 polymer ?
#
loop_
_entity_poly.entity_id
_entity_poly.type
_entity_poly.pdbx_seq_one_letter_code
_entity_poly.pdbx_strand_id
1 'polypeptide(L)'
;MGSEGPSVVTIYVTGFKKFHGVSENPTETIVNNLKGYLQKNGIPKGLVLGSCNVLETAGEGALPELYKVLESAMVGQDIESSNPRRVILLHLGVNSGATRFAIETQAVNEATFRCQDELGWKPQASDD
;
A
#
# COMPACT_ATOMS: atom_id res chain seq x y z
N MET A 1 -39.24 -6.73 -2.83
CA MET A 1 -38.26 -6.72 -1.73
C MET A 1 -36.88 -6.82 -2.36
N GLY A 2 -36.24 -5.67 -2.60
CA GLY A 2 -34.96 -5.61 -3.29
C GLY A 2 -33.84 -6.02 -2.36
N SER A 3 -33.10 -7.08 -2.72
CA SER A 3 -31.86 -7.43 -2.04
C SER A 3 -30.83 -6.35 -2.35
N GLU A 4 -30.42 -5.58 -1.34
CA GLU A 4 -29.23 -4.76 -1.45
C GLU A 4 -28.05 -5.69 -1.80
N GLY A 5 -27.45 -5.47 -2.97
CA GLY A 5 -26.27 -6.23 -3.37
C GLY A 5 -25.12 -6.02 -2.37
N PRO A 6 -24.14 -6.94 -2.33
CA PRO A 6 -23.01 -6.79 -1.42
C PRO A 6 -22.30 -5.46 -1.63
N SER A 7 -21.95 -4.78 -0.54
CA SER A 7 -21.27 -3.48 -0.60
C SER A 7 -19.95 -3.60 -1.35
N VAL A 8 -19.76 -2.72 -2.34
CA VAL A 8 -18.56 -2.72 -3.18
C VAL A 8 -17.38 -2.21 -2.36
N VAL A 9 -16.29 -2.99 -2.36
CA VAL A 9 -15.03 -2.66 -1.70
C VAL A 9 -14.00 -2.29 -2.75
N THR A 10 -13.38 -1.13 -2.62
CA THR A 10 -12.25 -0.73 -3.45
C THR A 10 -10.95 -0.93 -2.71
N ILE A 11 -9.98 -1.60 -3.33
CA ILE A 11 -8.64 -1.78 -2.77
C ILE A 11 -7.60 -0.97 -3.55
N TYR A 12 -6.77 -0.24 -2.82
CA TYR A 12 -5.60 0.46 -3.33
C TYR A 12 -4.37 -0.24 -2.75
N VAL A 13 -3.43 -0.63 -3.60
CA VAL A 13 -2.28 -1.45 -3.21
C VAL A 13 -1.01 -0.69 -3.45
N THR A 14 -0.15 -0.65 -2.45
CA THR A 14 1.20 -0.09 -2.56
C THR A 14 2.24 -1.12 -2.17
N GLY A 15 3.43 -0.97 -2.72
CA GLY A 15 4.63 -1.74 -2.39
C GLY A 15 5.86 -0.87 -2.61
N PHE A 16 7.04 -1.41 -2.34
CA PHE A 16 8.29 -0.66 -2.45
C PHE A 16 9.15 -1.16 -3.60
N LYS A 17 9.91 -0.26 -4.22
CA LYS A 17 10.96 -0.60 -5.17
C LYS A 17 12.05 -1.46 -4.52
N LYS A 18 12.98 -1.97 -5.33
CA LYS A 18 14.26 -2.51 -4.85
C LYS A 18 15.04 -1.54 -3.95
N PHE A 19 15.93 -2.08 -3.12
CA PHE A 19 16.79 -1.31 -2.21
C PHE A 19 18.11 -2.04 -1.91
N HIS A 20 19.14 -1.31 -1.51
CA HIS A 20 20.42 -1.73 -0.92
C HIS A 20 20.87 -3.16 -1.28
N GLY A 21 21.36 -3.35 -2.50
CA GLY A 21 21.95 -4.63 -2.92
C GLY A 21 20.97 -5.81 -3.04
N VAL A 22 19.68 -5.58 -2.80
CA VAL A 22 18.61 -6.55 -3.08
C VAL A 22 18.15 -6.32 -4.52
N SER A 23 18.48 -7.26 -5.40
CA SER A 23 18.15 -7.18 -6.83
C SER A 23 16.64 -7.18 -7.11
N GLU A 24 15.85 -7.77 -6.20
CA GLU A 24 14.41 -7.93 -6.36
C GLU A 24 13.67 -7.69 -5.04
N ASN A 25 12.70 -6.77 -5.03
CA ASN A 25 11.77 -6.62 -3.92
C ASN A 25 10.48 -7.41 -4.23
N PRO A 26 10.10 -8.41 -3.41
CA PRO A 26 8.91 -9.21 -3.68
C PRO A 26 7.63 -8.36 -3.70
N THR A 27 7.59 -7.24 -2.98
CA THR A 27 6.42 -6.35 -2.98
C THR A 27 6.25 -5.61 -4.31
N GLU A 28 7.35 -5.17 -4.93
CA GLU A 28 7.35 -4.60 -6.28
C GLU A 28 6.79 -5.60 -7.30
N THR A 29 7.25 -6.85 -7.24
CA THR A 29 6.76 -7.93 -8.10
C THR A 29 5.27 -8.19 -7.91
N ILE A 30 4.78 -8.25 -6.66
CA ILE A 30 3.36 -8.46 -6.37
C ILE A 30 2.52 -7.31 -6.96
N VAL A 31 2.90 -6.06 -6.69
CA VAL A 31 2.13 -4.87 -7.08
C VAL A 31 2.09 -4.73 -8.60
N ASN A 32 3.21 -4.91 -9.29
CA ASN A 32 3.28 -4.83 -10.75
C ASN A 32 2.42 -5.89 -11.45
N ASN A 33 2.35 -7.10 -10.88
CA ASN A 33 1.65 -8.22 -11.50
C ASN A 33 0.17 -8.32 -11.09
N LEU A 34 -0.25 -7.67 -10.00
CA LEU A 34 -1.59 -7.85 -9.43
C LEU A 34 -2.72 -7.55 -10.43
N LYS A 35 -2.61 -6.46 -11.19
CA LYS A 35 -3.62 -6.09 -12.20
C LYS A 35 -3.75 -7.18 -13.27
N GLY A 36 -2.63 -7.66 -13.81
CA GLY A 36 -2.63 -8.74 -14.82
C GLY A 36 -3.14 -10.06 -14.25
N TYR A 37 -2.78 -10.37 -13.01
CA TYR A 37 -3.29 -11.54 -12.30
C TYR A 37 -4.81 -11.50 -12.16
N LEU A 38 -5.38 -10.38 -11.73
CA LEU A 38 -6.83 -10.22 -11.56
C LEU A 38 -7.59 -10.22 -12.90
N GLN A 39 -6.99 -9.67 -13.96
CA GLN A 39 -7.56 -9.74 -15.31
C GLN A 39 -7.62 -11.18 -15.82
N LYS A 40 -6.58 -11.98 -15.55
CA LYS A 40 -6.49 -13.38 -15.98
C LYS A 40 -7.36 -14.31 -15.15
N ASN A 41 -7.40 -14.13 -13.83
CA ASN A 41 -8.04 -15.06 -12.90
C ASN A 41 -9.42 -14.60 -12.42
N GLY A 42 -9.86 -13.41 -12.84
CA GLY A 42 -11.11 -12.80 -12.39
C GLY A 42 -10.94 -12.00 -11.10
N ILE A 43 -11.84 -11.04 -10.92
CA ILE A 43 -11.94 -10.22 -9.72
C ILE A 43 -13.09 -10.78 -8.87
N PRO A 44 -12.90 -11.02 -7.55
CA PRO A 44 -13.98 -11.42 -6.65
C PRO A 44 -15.18 -10.47 -6.74
N LYS A 45 -16.39 -11.03 -6.70
CA LYS A 45 -17.62 -10.23 -6.76
C LYS A 45 -17.64 -9.21 -5.61
N GLY A 46 -17.90 -7.94 -5.94
CA GLY A 46 -17.92 -6.85 -4.97
C GLY A 46 -16.54 -6.26 -4.65
N LEU A 47 -15.47 -6.72 -5.30
CA LEU A 47 -14.15 -6.09 -5.21
C LEU A 47 -13.87 -5.23 -6.45
N VAL A 48 -13.30 -4.06 -6.24
CA VAL A 48 -12.79 -3.17 -7.28
C VAL A 48 -11.33 -2.90 -6.99
N LEU A 49 -10.45 -3.09 -7.98
CA LEU A 49 -9.07 -2.64 -7.87
C LEU A 49 -9.02 -1.14 -8.21
N GLY A 50 -8.61 -0.31 -7.25
CA GLY A 50 -8.41 1.13 -7.42
C GLY A 50 -7.10 1.40 -8.16
N SER A 51 -5.97 1.28 -7.46
CA SER A 51 -4.65 1.42 -8.05
C SER A 51 -3.63 0.42 -7.48
N CYS A 52 -2.51 0.29 -8.19
CA CYS A 52 -1.32 -0.45 -7.80
C CYS A 52 -0.13 0.48 -8.01
N ASN A 53 0.51 0.94 -6.93
CA ASN A 53 1.59 1.92 -6.99
C ASN A 53 2.85 1.36 -6.30
N VAL A 54 3.98 1.41 -6.99
CA VAL A 54 5.29 1.08 -6.42
C VAL A 54 5.95 2.37 -5.95
N LEU A 55 6.21 2.48 -4.66
CA LEU A 55 6.81 3.63 -4.00
C LEU A 55 8.34 3.52 -3.96
N GLU A 56 9.03 4.65 -3.90
CA GLU A 56 10.47 4.67 -3.61
C GLU A 56 10.74 4.02 -2.25
N THR A 57 11.84 3.27 -2.12
CA THR A 57 12.28 2.72 -0.82
C THR A 57 13.04 3.77 -0.03
N ALA A 58 12.35 4.87 0.25
CA ALA A 58 12.85 6.03 0.94
C ALA A 58 11.75 6.60 1.83
N GLY A 59 12.10 7.01 3.05
CA GLY A 59 11.11 7.44 4.04
C GLY A 59 10.36 8.69 3.55
N GLU A 60 11.06 9.83 3.48
CA GLU A 60 10.48 11.06 2.94
C GLU A 60 10.20 10.96 1.43
N GLY A 61 11.05 10.24 0.69
CA GLY A 61 10.93 10.10 -0.76
C GLY A 61 9.65 9.39 -1.23
N ALA A 62 9.07 8.52 -0.40
CA ALA A 62 7.82 7.83 -0.70
C ALA A 62 6.56 8.68 -0.44
N LEU A 63 6.64 9.69 0.43
CA LEU A 63 5.48 10.44 0.91
C LEU A 63 4.65 11.09 -0.20
N PRO A 64 5.23 11.77 -1.21
CA PRO A 64 4.43 12.44 -2.24
C PRO A 64 3.53 11.48 -3.01
N GLU A 65 4.03 10.29 -3.32
CA GLU A 65 3.25 9.29 -4.06
C GLU A 65 2.26 8.57 -3.15
N LEU A 66 2.62 8.29 -1.89
CA LEU A 66 1.70 7.76 -0.90
C LEU A 66 0.50 8.71 -0.68
N TYR A 67 0.74 10.01 -0.53
CA TYR A 67 -0.34 10.99 -0.38
C TYR A 67 -1.27 11.03 -1.59
N LYS A 68 -0.76 10.98 -2.82
CA LYS A 68 -1.61 10.89 -4.01
C LYS A 68 -2.50 9.65 -4.02
N VAL A 69 -1.98 8.50 -3.56
CA VAL A 69 -2.78 7.27 -3.44
C VAL A 69 -3.88 7.44 -2.41
N LEU A 70 -3.55 8.02 -1.25
CA LEU A 70 -4.52 8.30 -0.19
C LEU A 70 -5.60 9.26 -0.67
N GLU A 71 -5.23 10.38 -1.29
CA GLU A 71 -6.16 11.36 -1.86
C GLU A 71 -7.07 10.72 -2.92
N SER A 72 -6.51 9.95 -3.84
CA SER A 72 -7.26 9.22 -4.87
C SER A 72 -8.29 8.25 -4.27
N ALA A 73 -7.93 7.63 -3.14
CA ALA A 73 -8.81 6.71 -2.43
C ALA A 73 -10.00 7.41 -1.75
N MET A 74 -9.87 8.71 -1.48
CA MET A 74 -10.91 9.53 -0.88
C MET A 74 -11.85 10.21 -1.89
N VAL A 75 -11.45 10.32 -3.17
CA VAL A 75 -12.27 10.96 -4.20
C VAL A 75 -13.62 10.26 -4.34
N GLY A 76 -14.70 11.03 -4.22
CA GLY A 76 -16.07 10.55 -4.41
C GLY A 76 -16.63 9.74 -3.23
N GLN A 77 -16.04 9.85 -2.03
CA GLN A 77 -16.73 9.45 -0.81
C GLN A 77 -17.79 10.50 -0.44
N ASP A 78 -19.06 10.19 -0.71
CA ASP A 78 -20.18 10.94 -0.15
C ASP A 78 -20.41 10.52 1.31
N ILE A 79 -19.98 11.39 2.22
CA ILE A 79 -20.12 11.24 3.69
C ILE A 79 -21.61 11.10 4.09
N GLU A 80 -22.50 11.66 3.27
CA GLU A 80 -23.96 11.66 3.51
C GLU A 80 -24.70 10.51 2.80
N SER A 81 -24.00 9.63 2.07
CA SER A 81 -24.65 8.52 1.39
C SER A 81 -25.07 7.41 2.36
N SER A 82 -26.25 6.84 2.15
CA SER A 82 -26.76 5.70 2.93
C SER A 82 -25.97 4.41 2.72
N ASN A 83 -25.06 4.39 1.74
CA ASN A 83 -24.20 3.26 1.39
C ASN A 83 -22.77 3.75 1.13
N PRO A 84 -22.01 4.12 2.18
CA PRO A 84 -20.67 4.65 2.01
C PRO A 84 -19.75 3.62 1.34
N ARG A 85 -18.95 4.10 0.38
CA ARG A 85 -17.96 3.29 -0.31
C ARG A 85 -16.95 2.72 0.70
N ARG A 86 -16.75 1.41 0.70
CA ARG A 86 -15.70 0.79 1.51
C ARG A 86 -14.37 0.84 0.78
N VAL A 87 -13.36 1.41 1.42
CA VAL A 87 -12.01 1.55 0.87
C VAL A 87 -11.03 0.77 1.76
N ILE A 88 -10.15 -0.01 1.14
CA ILE A 88 -9.03 -0.68 1.79
C ILE A 88 -7.74 -0.16 1.18
N LEU A 89 -6.83 0.29 2.03
CA LEU A 89 -5.45 0.63 1.66
C LEU A 89 -4.56 -0.52 2.12
N LEU A 90 -3.97 -1.25 1.18
CA LEU A 90 -3.04 -2.34 1.45
C LEU A 90 -1.62 -1.85 1.13
N HIS A 91 -0.80 -1.70 2.16
CA HIS A 91 0.60 -1.31 2.02
C HIS A 91 1.51 -2.50 2.31
N LEU A 92 2.31 -2.89 1.32
CA LEU A 92 3.18 -4.06 1.40
C LEU A 92 4.63 -3.64 1.65
N GLY A 93 5.23 -4.21 2.69
CA GLY A 93 6.66 -4.13 2.97
C GLY A 93 7.33 -5.50 2.90
N VAL A 94 8.66 -5.52 2.78
CA VAL A 94 9.44 -6.75 2.84
C VAL A 94 10.17 -6.86 4.17
N ASN A 95 10.08 -8.03 4.79
CA ASN A 95 10.87 -8.43 5.94
C ASN A 95 11.66 -9.69 5.55
N SER A 96 12.95 -9.53 5.25
CA SER A 96 13.80 -10.61 4.71
C SER A 96 14.01 -11.78 5.67
N GLY A 97 13.79 -11.58 6.98
CA GLY A 97 13.87 -12.65 7.97
C GLY A 97 12.56 -13.44 8.15
N ALA A 98 11.46 -13.01 7.54
CA ALA A 98 10.15 -13.64 7.72
C ALA A 98 9.95 -14.84 6.78
N THR A 99 9.33 -15.91 7.29
CA THR A 99 8.97 -17.11 6.53
C THR A 99 7.52 -17.15 6.06
N ARG A 100 6.73 -16.13 6.41
CA ARG A 100 5.30 -16.02 6.11
C ARG A 100 4.88 -14.55 6.03
N PHE A 101 3.72 -14.31 5.45
CA PHE A 101 3.05 -13.00 5.55
C PHE A 101 2.66 -12.71 7.00
N ALA A 102 2.79 -11.44 7.39
CA ALA A 102 2.35 -10.92 8.67
C ALA A 102 1.52 -9.65 8.43
N ILE A 103 0.59 -9.37 9.33
CA ILE A 103 -0.16 -8.12 9.36
C ILE A 103 0.39 -7.30 10.51
N GLU A 104 0.91 -6.12 10.22
CA GLU A 104 1.37 -5.19 11.23
C GLU A 104 0.16 -4.67 12.03
N THR A 105 0.22 -4.77 13.35
CA THR A 105 -0.87 -4.35 14.25
C THR A 105 -0.72 -2.91 14.73
N GLN A 106 0.46 -2.33 14.56
CA GLN A 106 0.80 -0.99 15.02
C GLN A 106 1.88 -0.36 14.14
N ALA A 107 1.74 0.93 13.86
CA ALA A 107 2.82 1.78 13.38
C ALA A 107 3.23 2.74 14.50
N VAL A 108 4.53 2.96 14.67
CA VAL A 108 5.09 3.90 15.66
C VAL A 108 5.43 5.22 14.98
N ASN A 109 5.25 6.33 15.68
CA ASN A 109 5.66 7.66 15.19
C ASN A 109 7.16 7.89 15.45
N GLU A 110 7.99 7.00 14.92
CA GLU A 110 9.45 7.01 15.09
C GLU A 110 10.10 6.51 13.80
N ALA A 111 11.13 7.21 13.33
CA ALA A 111 11.92 6.82 12.18
C ALA A 111 13.37 6.58 12.63
N THR A 112 13.71 5.37 13.04
CA THR A 112 15.08 4.98 13.41
C THR A 112 15.63 3.99 12.41
N PHE A 113 16.51 4.44 11.50
CA PHE A 113 17.04 3.60 10.43
C PHE A 113 18.44 3.06 10.76
N ARG A 114 18.68 1.78 10.48
CA ARG A 114 20.02 1.17 10.67
C ARG A 114 21.04 1.77 9.71
N CYS A 115 20.66 1.98 8.45
CA CYS A 115 21.44 2.60 7.39
C CYS A 115 20.67 3.76 6.75
N GLN A 116 21.30 4.46 5.80
CA GLN A 116 20.57 5.41 4.95
C GLN A 116 19.54 4.65 4.12
N ASP A 117 18.49 5.34 3.69
CA ASP A 117 17.55 4.85 2.68
C ASP A 117 18.12 5.02 1.26
N GLU A 118 17.35 4.65 0.23
CA GLU A 118 17.81 4.72 -1.18
C GLU A 118 18.10 6.14 -1.68
N LEU A 119 17.59 7.16 -0.99
CA LEU A 119 17.86 8.57 -1.33
C LEU A 119 18.91 9.20 -0.40
N GLY A 120 19.57 8.40 0.44
CA GLY A 120 20.64 8.84 1.31
C GLY A 120 20.16 9.43 2.64
N TRP A 121 18.85 9.38 2.94
CA TRP A 121 18.31 9.91 4.18
C TRP A 121 18.46 8.89 5.31
N LYS A 122 19.04 9.32 6.42
CA LYS A 122 19.03 8.60 7.69
C LYS A 122 18.59 9.59 8.77
N PRO A 123 17.45 9.39 9.42
CA PRO A 123 17.01 10.26 10.51
C PRO A 123 18.10 10.31 11.59
N GLN A 124 18.44 11.51 12.04
CA GLN A 124 19.23 11.69 13.25
C GLN A 124 18.30 11.45 14.44
N ALA A 125 18.73 10.70 15.44
CA ALA A 125 18.01 10.67 16.71
C ALA A 125 17.95 12.12 17.22
N SER A 126 16.78 12.61 17.62
CA SER A 126 16.73 13.84 18.39
C SER A 126 17.45 13.57 19.71
N ASP A 127 18.45 14.39 20.02
CA ASP A 127 19.00 14.48 21.37
C ASP A 127 17.93 15.19 22.23
N ASP A 128 16.91 14.46 22.69
CA ASP A 128 15.98 14.90 23.74
C ASP A 128 16.36 14.29 25.10
#